data_AF-A0A4Q7EBK9-F1
#
_entry.id   AF-A0A4Q7EBK9-F1
#
_cell.length_a   1.000
_cell.length_b   1.000
_cell.length_c   1.000
_cell.angle_alpha   90.00
_cell.angle_beta   90.00
_cell.angle_gamma   90.00
#
_symmetry.space_group_name_H-M   'P 1'
#
loop_
_entity.id
_entity.type
_entity.pdbx_description
1 polymer ?
#
loop_
_entity_poly.entity_id
_entity_poly.type
_entity_poly.pdbx_seq_one_letter_code
_entity_poly.pdbx_strand_id
1 'polypeptide(L)'
;MTQAQWHIHQGSIDDMLVVEQQIPEFSNPKTREQILQRLAGCTYLALIVSCNGQPVAYKLGFEQAPKQFYSWLGAVIPAYRGQGMARALLLEQERWCREQGFSHIEVKTMNRFKTMMQMLVSHDYHIAKLTHPATSSQTLLDVQIRFRKAL
;
A
#
# COMPACT_ATOMS: atom_id res chain seq x y z
N MET A 1 -13.17 16.56 20.92
CA MET A 1 -11.89 15.85 20.66
C MET A 1 -11.29 16.49 19.43
N THR A 2 -10.15 17.17 19.55
CA THR A 2 -9.42 17.72 18.41
C THR A 2 -8.94 16.56 17.54
N GLN A 3 -9.46 16.46 16.32
CA GLN A 3 -8.96 15.52 15.34
C GLN A 3 -7.49 15.89 15.10
N ALA A 4 -6.56 14.95 15.31
CA ALA A 4 -5.16 15.22 15.09
C ALA A 4 -4.96 15.60 13.62
N GLN A 5 -4.41 16.79 13.36
CA GLN A 5 -4.22 17.28 12.00
C GLN A 5 -3.08 16.50 11.35
N TRP A 6 -3.43 15.67 10.37
CA TRP A 6 -2.48 14.93 9.56
C TRP A 6 -2.47 15.45 8.13
N HIS A 7 -1.34 15.30 7.45
CA HIS A 7 -1.18 15.68 6.04
C HIS A 7 -0.41 14.62 5.27
N ILE A 8 -0.68 14.53 3.97
CA ILE A 8 0.01 13.63 3.03
C ILE A 8 1.09 14.44 2.30
N HIS A 9 2.24 13.82 2.10
CA HIS A 9 3.33 14.37 1.32
C HIS A 9 4.14 13.23 0.69
N GLN A 10 4.92 13.53 -0.34
CA GLN A 10 5.94 12.61 -0.80
C GLN A 10 7.07 12.56 0.22
N GLY A 11 7.56 11.36 0.54
CA GLY A 11 8.63 11.16 1.51
C GLY A 11 9.63 10.12 1.04
N SER A 12 10.46 9.67 1.97
CA SER A 12 11.56 8.73 1.71
C SER A 12 11.23 7.30 2.13
N ILE A 13 12.06 6.36 1.69
CA ILE A 13 12.03 4.98 2.19
C ILE A 13 12.33 4.95 3.69
N ASP A 14 13.19 5.85 4.18
CA ASP A 14 13.56 5.91 5.59
C ASP A 14 12.36 6.35 6.46
N ASP A 15 11.52 7.29 5.99
CA ASP A 15 10.26 7.68 6.65
C ASP A 15 9.28 6.50 6.76
N MET A 16 9.16 5.71 5.69
CA MET A 16 8.34 4.49 5.68
C MET A 16 8.85 3.47 6.71
N LEU A 17 10.17 3.30 6.81
CA LEU A 17 10.77 2.34 7.75
C LEU A 17 10.53 2.72 9.22
N VAL A 18 10.41 4.02 9.54
CA VAL A 18 9.98 4.49 10.87
C VAL A 18 8.56 4.02 11.19
N VAL A 19 7.66 4.02 10.21
CA VAL A 19 6.29 3.53 10.36
C VAL A 19 6.26 2.01 10.49
N GLU A 20 6.99 1.28 9.64
CA GLU A 20 7.11 -0.19 9.64
C GLU A 20 7.46 -0.76 11.02
N GLN A 21 8.42 -0.13 11.71
CA GLN A 21 8.86 -0.54 13.05
C GLN A 21 7.75 -0.50 14.11
N GLN A 22 6.66 0.21 13.83
CA GLN A 22 5.51 0.38 14.72
C GLN A 22 4.30 -0.48 14.31
N ILE A 23 4.46 -1.40 13.34
CA ILE A 23 3.41 -2.31 12.87
C ILE A 23 3.61 -3.72 13.46
N PRO A 24 2.85 -4.12 14.50
CA PRO A 24 3.02 -5.43 15.13
C PRO A 24 2.68 -6.61 14.22
N GLU A 25 1.89 -6.38 13.16
CA GLU A 25 1.49 -7.44 12.21
C GLU A 25 2.60 -7.84 11.22
N PHE A 26 3.69 -7.07 11.13
CA PHE A 26 4.78 -7.35 10.19
C PHE A 26 5.85 -8.22 10.85
N SER A 27 5.63 -9.53 10.79
CA SER A 27 6.57 -10.54 11.32
C SER A 27 7.84 -10.73 10.49
N ASN A 28 7.86 -10.24 9.24
CA ASN A 28 9.03 -10.29 8.35
C ASN A 28 9.03 -9.06 7.42
N PRO A 29 9.32 -7.87 7.95
CA PRO A 29 9.36 -6.63 7.16
C PRO A 29 10.49 -6.68 6.13
N LYS A 30 10.35 -5.94 5.03
CA LYS A 30 11.39 -5.85 4.00
C LYS A 30 12.51 -4.95 4.47
N THR A 31 13.75 -5.35 4.20
CA THR A 31 14.90 -4.48 4.47
C THR A 31 14.94 -3.33 3.48
N ARG A 32 15.63 -2.26 3.87
CA ARG A 32 15.90 -1.10 3.00
C ARG A 32 16.51 -1.52 1.67
N GLU A 33 17.48 -2.43 1.71
CA GLU A 33 18.19 -2.94 0.54
C GLU A 33 17.23 -3.69 -0.39
N GLN A 34 16.37 -4.54 0.16
CA GLN A 34 15.37 -5.28 -0.64
C GLN A 34 14.37 -4.34 -1.32
N ILE A 35 13.97 -3.26 -0.62
CA ILE A 35 13.11 -2.22 -1.18
C ILE A 35 13.83 -1.50 -2.31
N LEU A 36 15.02 -0.95 -2.06
CA LEU A 36 15.79 -0.19 -3.04
C LEU A 36 16.14 -1.04 -4.26
N GLN A 37 16.52 -2.30 -4.07
CA GLN A 37 16.79 -3.23 -5.17
C GLN A 37 15.56 -3.43 -6.04
N ARG A 38 14.36 -3.48 -5.45
CA ARG A 38 13.10 -3.64 -6.21
C ARG A 38 12.70 -2.38 -6.96
N LEU A 39 13.05 -1.20 -6.44
CA LEU A 39 12.75 0.10 -7.04
C LEU A 39 13.81 0.54 -8.08
N ALA A 40 14.96 -0.12 -8.12
CA ALA A 40 16.07 0.25 -8.98
C ALA A 40 15.66 0.29 -10.46
N GLY A 41 15.82 1.46 -11.09
CA GLY A 41 15.49 1.66 -12.51
C GLY A 41 14.00 1.80 -12.81
N CYS A 42 13.12 1.86 -11.80
CA CYS A 42 11.68 2.03 -11.98
C CYS A 42 11.22 3.41 -11.48
N THR A 43 10.22 3.97 -12.15
CA THR A 43 9.44 5.09 -11.61
C THR A 43 8.72 4.63 -10.34
N TYR A 44 8.83 5.35 -9.22
CA TYR A 44 8.17 4.97 -7.97
C TYR A 44 7.59 6.17 -7.24
N LEU A 45 6.68 5.89 -6.29
CA LEU A 45 6.08 6.87 -5.41
C LEU A 45 6.07 6.34 -3.97
N ALA A 46 6.65 7.11 -3.05
CA ALA A 46 6.53 6.93 -1.61
C ALA A 46 5.72 8.10 -1.03
N LEU A 47 4.53 7.80 -0.51
CA LEU A 47 3.68 8.75 0.19
C LEU A 47 3.72 8.48 1.69
N ILE A 48 3.82 9.55 2.47
CA ILE A 48 3.84 9.53 3.93
C ILE A 48 2.69 10.38 4.47
N VAL A 49 2.01 9.89 5.49
CA VAL A 49 1.13 10.69 6.34
C VAL A 49 1.90 11.08 7.59
N SER A 50 1.98 12.37 7.86
CA SER A 50 2.59 12.89 9.08
C SER A 50 1.56 13.52 10.01
N CYS A 51 1.67 13.23 11.30
CA CYS A 51 0.90 13.83 12.39
C CYS A 51 1.87 14.47 13.37
N ASN A 52 1.75 15.78 13.63
CA ASN A 52 2.68 16.55 14.48
C ASN A 52 4.17 16.35 14.09
N GLY A 53 4.45 16.29 12.77
CA GLY A 53 5.78 16.09 12.23
C GLY A 53 6.32 14.65 12.31
N GLN A 54 5.52 13.69 12.79
CA GLN A 54 5.91 12.28 12.88
C GLN A 54 5.21 11.45 11.80
N PRO A 55 5.94 10.60 11.04
CA PRO A 55 5.33 9.62 10.12
C PRO A 55 4.43 8.63 10.86
N VAL A 56 3.18 8.49 10.41
CA VAL A 56 2.18 7.60 11.05
C VAL A 56 1.50 6.62 10.08
N ALA A 57 1.64 6.86 8.78
CA ALA A 57 1.20 5.95 7.75
C ALA A 57 2.02 6.17 6.49
N TYR A 58 2.06 5.17 5.62
CA TYR A 58 2.72 5.29 4.33
C TYR A 58 2.03 4.45 3.25
N LYS A 59 2.34 4.78 1.99
CA LYS A 59 2.02 3.96 0.83
C LYS A 59 3.14 4.04 -0.20
N LEU A 60 3.69 2.90 -0.59
CA LEU A 60 4.76 2.76 -1.56
C LEU A 60 4.26 1.97 -2.77
N GLY A 61 4.57 2.44 -3.96
CA GLY A 61 4.38 1.68 -5.19
C GLY A 61 5.40 2.03 -6.25
N PHE A 62 5.43 1.26 -7.33
CA PHE A 62 6.36 1.43 -8.43
C PHE A 62 5.79 0.94 -9.76
N GLU A 63 6.36 1.42 -10.86
CA GLU A 63 6.11 0.92 -12.20
C GLU A 63 6.58 -0.53 -12.32
N GLN A 64 5.65 -1.46 -12.48
CA GLN A 64 5.97 -2.88 -12.60
C GLN A 64 6.10 -3.33 -14.06
N ALA A 65 5.39 -2.65 -14.96
CA ALA A 65 5.39 -2.87 -16.40
C ALA A 65 4.93 -1.59 -17.12
N PRO A 66 5.09 -1.47 -18.45
CA PRO A 66 4.68 -0.28 -19.18
C PRO A 66 3.22 0.09 -18.89
N LYS A 67 3.00 1.34 -18.44
CA LYS A 67 1.68 1.87 -18.06
C LYS A 67 0.97 1.11 -16.93
N GLN A 68 1.69 0.28 -16.17
CA GLN A 68 1.21 -0.46 -15.00
C GLN A 68 1.90 0.03 -13.73
N PHE A 69 1.13 0.60 -12.81
CA PHE A 69 1.62 0.89 -11.47
C PHE A 69 1.23 -0.22 -10.49
N TYR A 70 2.17 -0.64 -9.64
CA TYR A 70 1.91 -1.62 -8.58
C TYR A 70 2.01 -0.95 -7.20
N SER A 71 0.86 -0.82 -6.53
CA SER A 71 0.75 -0.38 -5.15
C SER A 71 1.21 -1.51 -4.23
N TRP A 72 2.45 -1.44 -3.76
CA TRP A 72 3.17 -2.56 -3.20
C TRP A 72 3.05 -2.68 -1.68
N LEU A 73 3.52 -1.66 -0.95
CA LEU A 73 3.59 -1.65 0.51
C LEU A 73 2.75 -0.51 1.05
N GLY A 74 2.22 -0.67 2.25
CA GLY A 74 1.44 0.38 2.91
C GLY A 74 0.97 -0.07 4.27
N ALA A 75 1.04 0.85 5.23
CA ALA A 75 0.60 0.60 6.60
C ALA A 75 0.12 1.88 7.27
N VAL A 76 -0.67 1.71 8.33
CA VAL A 76 -1.07 2.76 9.27
C VAL A 76 -0.78 2.22 10.67
N ILE A 77 -0.05 3.00 11.48
CA ILE A 77 0.24 2.66 12.87
C ILE A 77 -1.08 2.39 13.61
N PRO A 78 -1.18 1.33 14.45
CA PRO A 78 -2.42 0.94 15.12
C PRO A 78 -3.21 2.08 15.76
N ALA A 79 -2.54 2.98 16.49
CA ALA A 79 -3.15 4.12 17.17
C ALA A 79 -3.79 5.15 16.22
N TYR A 80 -3.41 5.16 14.94
CA TYR A 80 -3.88 6.10 13.92
C TYR A 80 -4.89 5.47 12.93
N ARG A 81 -5.25 4.19 13.12
CA ARG A 81 -6.23 3.49 12.28
C ARG A 81 -7.64 4.04 12.48
N GLY A 82 -8.50 3.83 11.49
CA GLY A 82 -9.89 4.30 11.52
C GLY A 82 -10.07 5.80 11.24
N GLN A 83 -8.99 6.54 10.97
CA GLN A 83 -9.02 7.99 10.72
C GLN A 83 -9.01 8.37 9.23
N GLY A 84 -9.26 7.41 8.33
CA GLY A 84 -9.31 7.66 6.88
C GLY A 84 -7.95 7.77 6.16
N MET A 85 -6.82 7.70 6.87
CA MET A 85 -5.47 7.83 6.30
C MET A 85 -5.16 6.83 5.17
N ALA A 86 -5.52 5.55 5.35
CA ALA A 86 -5.29 4.51 4.33
C ALA A 86 -6.04 4.82 3.02
N ARG A 87 -7.28 5.32 3.14
CA ARG A 87 -8.10 5.74 2.00
C ARG A 87 -7.49 6.97 1.33
N ALA A 88 -7.09 7.96 2.12
CA ALA A 88 -6.49 9.18 1.59
C ALA A 88 -5.17 8.91 0.84
N LEU A 89 -4.32 8.04 1.38
CA LEU A 89 -3.11 7.55 0.70
C LEU A 89 -3.43 6.80 -0.60
N LEU A 90 -4.48 5.98 -0.62
CA LEU A 90 -4.91 5.27 -1.84
C LEU A 90 -5.33 6.26 -2.92
N LEU A 91 -6.18 7.23 -2.59
CA LEU A 91 -6.66 8.24 -3.55
C LEU A 91 -5.53 9.12 -4.07
N GLU A 92 -4.61 9.53 -3.20
CA GLU A 92 -3.46 10.34 -3.59
C GLU A 92 -2.51 9.58 -4.52
N GLN A 93 -2.27 8.29 -4.26
CA GLN A 93 -1.47 7.47 -5.16
C GLN A 93 -2.15 7.29 -6.52
N GLU A 94 -3.47 7.09 -6.56
CA GLU A 94 -4.21 7.02 -7.82
C GLU A 94 -4.16 8.33 -8.61
N ARG A 95 -4.30 9.48 -7.93
CA ARG A 95 -4.16 10.80 -8.54
C ARG A 95 -2.78 10.94 -9.18
N TRP A 96 -1.73 10.68 -8.42
CA TRP A 96 -0.36 10.73 -8.93
C TRP A 96 -0.16 9.78 -10.11
N CYS A 97 -0.70 8.56 -10.06
CA CYS A 97 -0.54 7.60 -11.14
C CYS A 97 -1.16 8.10 -12.46
N ARG A 98 -2.34 8.75 -12.40
CA ARG A 98 -2.96 9.38 -13.58
C ARG A 98 -2.08 10.47 -14.17
N GLU A 99 -1.51 11.31 -13.32
CA GLU A 99 -0.62 12.40 -13.72
C GLU A 99 0.66 11.90 -14.38
N GLN A 100 1.16 10.73 -13.98
CA GLN A 100 2.30 10.07 -14.62
C GLN A 100 1.94 9.27 -15.89
N GLY A 101 0.66 9.21 -16.28
CA GLY A 101 0.22 8.50 -17.49
C GLY A 101 0.10 6.98 -17.34
N PHE A 102 0.03 6.46 -16.11
CA PHE A 102 -0.30 5.05 -15.90
C PHE A 102 -1.76 4.78 -16.27
N SER A 103 -2.00 3.64 -16.94
CA SER A 103 -3.34 3.24 -17.41
C SER A 103 -4.11 2.40 -16.39
N HIS A 104 -3.41 1.77 -15.45
CA HIS A 104 -4.02 0.96 -14.41
C HIS A 104 -3.09 0.83 -13.21
N ILE A 105 -3.69 0.59 -12.06
CA ILE A 105 -3.03 0.31 -10.79
C ILE A 105 -3.41 -1.08 -10.30
N GLU A 106 -2.44 -1.83 -9.82
CA GLU A 106 -2.63 -3.15 -9.20
C GLU A 106 -2.21 -3.15 -7.74
N VAL A 107 -2.95 -3.92 -6.93
CA VAL A 107 -2.66 -4.17 -5.52
C VAL A 107 -2.73 -5.68 -5.30
N LYS A 108 -1.87 -6.22 -4.44
CA LYS A 108 -1.99 -7.58 -3.94
C LYS A 108 -2.33 -7.56 -2.46
N THR A 109 -3.32 -8.32 -2.05
CA THR A 109 -3.64 -8.59 -0.63
C THR A 109 -3.79 -10.10 -0.39
N MET A 110 -4.02 -10.50 0.85
CA MET A 110 -4.38 -11.87 1.23
C MET A 110 -5.84 -11.92 1.66
N ASN A 111 -6.51 -13.05 1.42
CA ASN A 111 -7.93 -13.24 1.73
C ASN A 111 -8.27 -13.03 3.23
N ARG A 112 -7.29 -13.20 4.12
CA ARG A 112 -7.44 -12.86 5.55
C ARG A 112 -7.64 -11.37 5.84
N PHE A 113 -7.23 -10.46 4.96
CA PHE A 113 -7.29 -9.02 5.21
C PHE A 113 -8.60 -8.39 4.70
N LYS A 114 -9.70 -8.71 5.39
CA LYS A 114 -11.07 -8.28 5.04
C LYS A 114 -11.20 -6.77 4.85
N THR A 115 -10.64 -5.96 5.76
CA THR A 115 -10.69 -4.50 5.68
C THR A 115 -9.99 -3.96 4.42
N MET A 116 -8.87 -4.56 4.03
CA MET A 116 -8.17 -4.20 2.79
C MET A 116 -9.03 -4.54 1.57
N MET A 117 -9.64 -5.72 1.53
CA MET A 117 -10.53 -6.12 0.44
C MET A 117 -11.75 -5.19 0.34
N GLN A 118 -12.39 -4.87 1.46
CA GLN A 118 -13.51 -3.92 1.50
C GLN A 118 -13.11 -2.54 0.98
N MET A 119 -11.94 -2.04 1.39
CA MET A 119 -11.42 -0.76 0.91
C MET A 119 -11.17 -0.79 -0.61
N LEU A 120 -10.55 -1.84 -1.13
CA LEU A 120 -10.28 -1.96 -2.57
C LEU A 120 -11.57 -2.05 -3.39
N VAL A 121 -12.52 -2.90 -2.98
CA VAL A 121 -13.82 -3.04 -3.67
C VAL A 121 -14.63 -1.75 -3.64
N SER A 122 -14.65 -1.04 -2.50
CA SER A 122 -15.37 0.25 -2.38
C SER A 122 -14.73 1.41 -3.17
N HIS A 123 -13.55 1.20 -3.75
CA HIS A 123 -12.85 2.19 -4.58
C HIS A 123 -12.61 1.65 -6.00
N ASP A 124 -13.52 0.80 -6.50
CA ASP A 124 -13.56 0.32 -7.89
C ASP A 124 -12.36 -0.52 -8.33
N TYR A 125 -11.71 -1.20 -7.38
CA TYR A 125 -10.78 -2.27 -7.75
C TYR A 125 -11.54 -3.57 -7.99
N HIS A 126 -11.27 -4.19 -9.12
CA HIS A 126 -11.81 -5.50 -9.49
C HIS A 126 -10.82 -6.62 -9.14
N ILE A 127 -11.35 -7.77 -8.73
CA ILE A 127 -10.53 -8.97 -8.55
C ILE A 127 -10.03 -9.43 -9.92
N ALA A 128 -8.71 -9.48 -10.08
CA ALA A 128 -8.04 -9.82 -11.34
C ALA A 128 -7.39 -11.21 -11.32
N LYS A 129 -6.94 -11.70 -10.16
CA LYS A 129 -6.30 -13.01 -10.03
C LYS A 129 -6.37 -13.54 -8.60
N LEU A 130 -6.58 -14.85 -8.46
CA LEU A 130 -6.39 -15.61 -7.23
C LEU A 130 -5.14 -16.47 -7.38
N THR A 131 -4.27 -16.47 -6.36
CA THR A 131 -3.09 -17.35 -6.32
C THR A 131 -3.12 -18.14 -5.02
N HIS A 132 -3.21 -19.46 -5.16
CA HIS A 132 -3.14 -20.39 -4.03
C HIS A 132 -1.69 -20.57 -3.57
N PRO A 133 -1.45 -20.77 -2.25
CA PRO A 133 -0.13 -21.13 -1.76
C PRO A 133 0.35 -22.44 -2.39
N ALA A 134 1.66 -22.58 -2.59
CA ALA A 134 2.26 -23.75 -3.21
C ALA A 134 2.06 -25.03 -2.39
N THR A 135 2.05 -24.90 -1.07
CA THR A 135 1.67 -25.98 -0.16
C THR A 135 0.17 -25.98 0.03
N SER A 136 -0.44 -27.16 0.01
CA SER A 136 -1.85 -27.38 0.32
C SER A 136 -2.19 -26.78 1.69
N SER A 137 -2.69 -25.53 1.70
CA SER A 137 -3.23 -24.93 2.90
C SER A 137 -4.65 -25.44 3.09
N GLN A 138 -4.97 -25.91 4.30
CA GLN A 138 -6.34 -26.27 4.65
C GLN A 138 -7.25 -25.03 4.76
N THR A 139 -6.71 -23.82 4.64
CA THR A 139 -7.45 -22.57 4.75
C THR A 139 -7.39 -21.71 3.49
N LEU A 140 -8.53 -21.10 3.14
CA LEU A 140 -8.63 -20.11 2.07
C LEU A 140 -8.04 -18.75 2.48
N LEU A 141 -7.67 -18.56 3.75
CA LEU A 141 -7.14 -17.30 4.28
C LEU A 141 -5.77 -16.91 3.69
N ASP A 142 -5.05 -17.88 3.13
CA ASP A 142 -3.70 -17.72 2.56
C ASP A 142 -3.71 -17.44 1.07
N VAL A 143 -4.89 -17.49 0.44
CA VAL A 143 -5.05 -17.16 -0.97
C VAL A 143 -4.68 -15.69 -1.17
N GLN A 144 -3.74 -15.45 -2.07
CA GLN A 144 -3.39 -14.10 -2.50
C GLN A 144 -4.42 -13.64 -3.53
N ILE A 145 -4.90 -12.41 -3.37
CA ILE A 145 -5.88 -11.80 -4.25
C ILE A 145 -5.22 -10.58 -4.88
N ARG A 146 -5.19 -10.56 -6.20
CA ARG A 146 -4.76 -9.41 -6.98
C ARG A 146 -5.99 -8.62 -7.38
N PHE A 147 -5.93 -7.33 -7.09
CA PHE A 147 -6.92 -6.34 -7.44
C PHE A 147 -6.34 -5.41 -8.52
N ARG A 148 -7.18 -4.98 -9.46
CA ARG A 148 -6.81 -4.06 -10.54
C ARG A 148 -7.88 -2.99 -10.70
N LYS A 149 -7.45 -1.76 -10.93
CA LYS A 149 -8.30 -0.62 -11.26
C LYS A 149 -7.76 0.10 -12.48
N ALA A 150 -8.62 0.42 -13.43
CA ALA A 150 -8.28 1.32 -14.53
C ALA A 150 -8.18 2.76 -13.99
N LEU A 151 -7.16 3.49 -14.44
CA LEU A 151 -6.89 4.86 -13.97
C LEU A 151 -7.45 5.90 -14.93
#